data_AF-A0A183CS65-F1
#
_entry.id   AF-A0A183CS65-F1
#
_cell.length_a   1.000
_cell.length_b   1.000
_cell.length_c   1.000
_cell.angle_alpha   90.00
_cell.angle_beta   90.00
_cell.angle_gamma   90.00
#
_symmetry.space_group_name_H-M   'P 1'
#
loop_
_entity.id
_entity.type
_entity.pdbx_description
1 polymer ?
#
loop_
_entity_poly.entity_id
_entity_poly.type
_entity_poly.pdbx_seq_one_letter_code
_entity_poly.pdbx_strand_id
1 'polypeptide(L)'
;NIADAFAIIPGSPTGNPYDYGSVMHYNGKAFAKNDKATIETIDKNYQQTMGWRLGLSFLDAKAINHRYCEHVCDDYPWHAPDCRNGGYANPNNC
;
A
#
# COMPACT_ATOMS: atom_id res chain seq x y z
N ASN A 1 12.31 14.90 -0.02
CA ASN A 1 13.31 13.87 -0.40
C ASN A 1 12.52 12.62 -0.79
N ILE A 2 12.96 11.78 -1.75
CA ILE A 2 12.30 10.50 -2.09
C ILE A 2 12.02 9.62 -0.85
N ALA A 3 12.82 9.75 0.22
CA ALA A 3 12.60 9.06 1.48
C ALA A 3 11.31 9.47 2.21
N ASP A 4 10.82 10.69 2.00
CA ASP A 4 9.61 11.21 2.67
C ASP A 4 8.33 10.66 2.03
N ALA A 5 8.37 10.29 0.74
CA ALA A 5 7.23 9.72 0.01
C ALA A 5 6.91 8.28 0.45
N PHE A 6 7.89 7.57 1.00
CA PHE A 6 7.76 6.19 1.50
C PHE A 6 7.89 6.10 3.02
N ALA A 7 7.78 7.22 3.73
CA ALA A 7 7.81 7.20 5.18
C ALA A 7 6.55 6.51 5.73
N ILE A 8 6.72 5.66 6.74
CA ILE A 8 5.61 5.17 7.56
C ILE A 8 5.03 6.39 8.28
N ILE A 9 3.78 6.74 7.96
CA ILE A 9 3.14 7.88 8.62
C ILE A 9 2.86 7.49 10.08
N PRO A 10 3.27 8.31 11.07
CA PRO A 10 2.93 8.08 12.47
C PRO A 10 1.40 7.97 12.61
N GLY A 11 0.92 6.81 13.06
CA GLY A 11 -0.51 6.50 13.17
C GLY A 11 -1.08 5.61 12.05
N SER A 12 -0.28 5.12 11.11
CA SER A 12 -0.69 4.06 10.17
C SER A 12 -1.07 2.79 10.94
N PRO A 13 -2.33 2.32 10.91
CA PRO A 13 -2.78 1.16 11.68
C PRO A 13 -2.04 -0.14 11.32
N THR A 14 -1.42 -0.19 10.13
CA THR A 14 -0.73 -1.36 9.59
C THR A 14 0.79 -1.17 9.50
N GLY A 15 1.31 0.00 9.92
CA GLY A 15 2.72 0.33 9.78
C GLY A 15 3.22 0.44 8.34
N ASN A 16 2.31 0.46 7.35
CA ASN A 16 2.67 0.62 5.94
C ASN A 16 2.85 2.11 5.58
N PRO A 17 3.76 2.42 4.63
CA PRO A 17 3.92 3.77 4.10
C PRO A 17 2.72 4.15 3.22
N TYR A 18 2.62 5.44 2.88
CA TYR A 18 1.55 5.93 2.01
C TYR A 18 1.70 5.36 0.59
N ASP A 19 0.65 4.70 0.11
CA ASP A 19 0.64 4.12 -1.23
C ASP A 19 -0.20 4.96 -2.18
N TYR A 20 0.47 5.75 -3.03
CA TYR A 20 -0.20 6.50 -4.10
C TYR A 20 -0.94 5.56 -5.06
N GLY A 21 -0.42 4.35 -5.29
CA GLY A 21 -0.99 3.36 -6.19
C GLY A 21 -2.05 2.46 -5.57
N SER A 22 -2.41 2.69 -4.30
CA SER A 22 -3.48 1.93 -3.65
C SER A 22 -4.79 2.05 -4.44
N VAL A 23 -5.52 0.94 -4.55
CA VAL A 23 -6.86 0.92 -5.18
C VAL A 23 -7.85 1.82 -4.41
N MET A 24 -7.56 2.08 -3.14
CA MET A 24 -8.34 2.92 -2.25
C MET A 24 -8.06 4.40 -2.46
N HIS A 25 -6.99 4.76 -3.18
CA HIS A 25 -6.63 6.15 -3.43
C HIS A 25 -7.46 6.73 -4.58
N TYR A 26 -8.07 7.90 -4.36
CA TYR A 26 -8.74 8.63 -5.43
C TYR A 26 -7.77 9.10 -6.52
N ASN A 27 -8.27 9.27 -7.75
CA ASN A 27 -7.51 9.92 -8.81
C ASN A 27 -7.39 11.44 -8.55
N GLY A 28 -6.45 12.11 -9.22
CA GLY A 28 -6.16 13.53 -8.99
C GLY A 28 -7.30 14.51 -9.31
N LYS A 29 -8.33 14.10 -10.05
CA LYS A 29 -9.49 14.92 -10.42
C LYS A 29 -10.79 14.44 -9.76
N ALA A 30 -10.72 13.60 -8.74
CA ALA A 30 -11.91 13.06 -8.10
C ALA A 30 -12.76 14.20 -7.55
N PHE A 31 -14.05 14.21 -7.89
CA PHE A 31 -15.02 15.24 -7.50
C PHE A 31 -14.72 16.66 -8.01
N ALA A 32 -13.84 16.82 -8.99
CA ALA A 32 -13.58 18.12 -9.60
C ALA A 32 -14.83 18.66 -10.33
N LYS A 33 -15.11 19.96 -10.20
CA LYS A 33 -16.17 20.65 -10.95
C LYS A 33 -15.69 21.22 -12.28
N ASN A 34 -14.38 21.14 -12.53
CA ASN A 34 -13.69 21.63 -13.72
C ASN A 34 -12.48 20.72 -13.99
N ASP A 35 -11.66 21.06 -14.98
CA ASP A 35 -10.50 20.25 -15.35
C ASP A 35 -9.28 20.38 -14.41
N LYS A 36 -9.42 21.05 -13.27
CA LYS A 36 -8.32 21.20 -12.31
C LYS A 36 -8.24 19.99 -11.39
N ALA A 37 -7.01 19.65 -10.98
CA ALA A 37 -6.79 18.63 -9.97
C ALA A 37 -7.41 19.08 -8.63
N THR A 38 -8.12 18.17 -7.98
CA THR A 38 -8.60 18.33 -6.59
C THR A 38 -7.60 17.76 -5.60
N ILE A 39 -6.75 16.81 -6.05
CA ILE A 39 -5.70 16.20 -5.25
C ILE A 39 -4.40 16.28 -6.04
N GLU A 40 -3.42 16.95 -5.45
CA GLU A 40 -2.07 17.04 -5.99
C GLU A 40 -1.07 16.36 -5.06
N THR A 41 -0.27 15.48 -5.64
CA THR A 41 0.89 14.88 -4.97
C THR A 41 1.93 15.95 -4.66
N ILE A 42 2.59 15.81 -3.50
CA ILE A 42 3.74 16.65 -3.12
C ILE A 42 4.89 16.37 -4.07
N ASP A 43 5.22 15.09 -4.26
CA ASP A 43 6.14 14.66 -5.30
C ASP A 43 5.37 14.38 -6.59
N LYS A 44 5.55 15.27 -7.57
CA LYS A 44 4.85 15.25 -8.86
C LYS A 44 5.11 13.99 -9.68
N ASN A 45 6.17 13.23 -9.39
CA ASN A 45 6.44 11.96 -10.08
C ASN A 45 5.35 10.91 -9.83
N TYR A 46 4.62 11.00 -8.72
CA TYR A 46 3.54 10.05 -8.36
C TYR A 46 2.15 10.52 -8.78
N GLN A 47 2.01 11.69 -9.42
CA GLN A 47 0.71 12.25 -9.78
C GLN A 47 -0.11 11.34 -10.72
N GLN A 48 0.56 10.57 -11.57
CA GLN A 48 -0.08 9.61 -12.49
C GLN A 48 -0.23 8.20 -11.89
N THR A 49 0.35 7.96 -10.72
CA THR A 49 0.24 6.68 -10.00
C THR A 49 -1.11 6.54 -9.29
N MET A 50 -1.69 7.67 -8.85
CA MET A 50 -2.93 7.70 -8.09
C MET A 50 -4.18 7.39 -8.90
N GLY A 51 -5.17 6.78 -8.24
CA GLY A 51 -6.43 6.44 -8.87
C GLY A 51 -6.36 5.25 -9.81
N TRP A 52 -5.31 4.42 -9.69
CA TRP A 52 -5.19 3.16 -10.40
C TRP A 52 -6.24 2.18 -9.88
N ARG A 53 -7.04 1.60 -10.79
CA ARG A 53 -8.17 0.70 -10.46
C ARG A 53 -8.09 -0.69 -11.10
N LEU A 54 -6.92 -1.12 -11.58
CA LEU A 54 -6.77 -2.45 -12.19
C LEU A 54 -6.77 -3.57 -11.15
N GLY A 55 -6.31 -3.30 -9.92
CA GLY A 55 -6.24 -4.30 -8.87
C GLY A 55 -5.67 -3.74 -7.58
N LEU A 56 -5.56 -4.62 -6.57
CA LEU A 56 -4.92 -4.31 -5.29
C LEU A 56 -3.44 -4.01 -5.51
N SER A 57 -2.94 -2.96 -4.85
CA SER A 57 -1.51 -2.80 -4.66
C SER A 57 -0.95 -3.86 -3.71
N PHE A 58 0.38 -3.99 -3.67
CA PHE A 58 1.04 -4.85 -2.69
C PHE A 58 0.69 -4.44 -1.25
N LEU A 59 0.63 -3.14 -0.96
CA LEU A 59 0.36 -2.64 0.39
C LEU A 59 -1.11 -2.79 0.79
N ASP A 60 -2.04 -2.75 -0.16
CA ASP A 60 -3.45 -3.11 0.09
C ASP A 60 -3.57 -4.57 0.52
N ALA A 61 -2.96 -5.49 -0.24
CA ALA A 61 -2.98 -6.93 0.07
C ALA A 61 -2.29 -7.22 1.41
N LYS A 62 -1.15 -6.57 1.66
CA LYS A 62 -0.42 -6.67 2.93
C LYS A 62 -1.27 -6.21 4.12
N ALA A 63 -1.95 -5.07 3.99
CA ALA A 63 -2.81 -4.54 5.05
C ALA A 63 -3.95 -5.51 5.41
N ILE A 64 -4.60 -6.10 4.40
CA ILE A 64 -5.67 -7.09 4.60
C ILE A 64 -5.12 -8.36 5.24
N ASN A 65 -4.02 -8.90 4.71
CA ASN A 65 -3.42 -10.13 5.23
C ASN A 65 -2.89 -9.96 6.65
N HIS A 66 -2.31 -8.82 6.99
CA HIS A 66 -1.95 -8.52 8.37
C HIS A 66 -3.17 -8.44 9.28
N ARG A 67 -4.31 -7.93 8.82
CA ARG A 67 -5.51 -7.82 9.67
C ARG A 67 -6.22 -9.15 9.92
N TYR A 68 -6.20 -10.06 8.94
CA TYR A 68 -7.05 -11.25 8.92
C TYR A 68 -6.29 -12.58 8.83
N CYS A 69 -5.02 -12.57 8.45
CA CYS A 69 -4.22 -13.76 8.14
C CYS A 69 -2.83 -13.77 8.82
N GLU A 70 -2.58 -12.89 9.79
CA GLU A 70 -1.25 -12.71 10.40
C GLU A 70 -0.65 -14.01 10.95
N HIS A 71 -1.47 -14.84 11.59
CA HIS A 71 -1.05 -16.05 12.27
C HIS A 71 -1.15 -17.33 11.43
N VAL A 72 -1.51 -17.24 10.15
CA VAL A 72 -1.73 -18.43 9.31
C VAL A 72 -0.44 -19.24 9.12
N CYS A 73 0.71 -18.57 9.07
CA CYS A 73 1.99 -19.23 8.91
C CYS A 73 2.69 -19.59 10.22
N ASP A 74 2.09 -19.30 11.39
CA ASP A 74 2.72 -19.56 12.70
C ASP A 74 2.85 -21.07 12.96
N ASP A 75 1.95 -21.88 12.39
CA ASP A 75 1.98 -23.34 12.48
C ASP A 75 3.05 -23.98 11.56
N TYR A 76 3.64 -23.21 10.65
CA TYR A 76 4.64 -23.66 9.66
C TYR A 76 5.96 -22.87 9.75
N PRO A 77 6.59 -22.77 10.94
CA PRO A 77 7.75 -21.89 11.15
C PRO A 77 8.99 -22.29 10.34
N TRP A 78 9.07 -23.55 9.90
CA TRP A 78 10.16 -24.07 9.07
C TRP A 78 10.01 -23.78 7.57
N HIS A 79 8.83 -23.32 7.15
CA HIS A 79 8.52 -23.03 5.75
C HIS A 79 8.36 -21.52 5.48
N ALA A 80 8.16 -20.70 6.52
CA ALA A 80 8.08 -19.25 6.37
C ALA A 80 9.35 -18.68 5.68
N PRO A 81 9.22 -18.05 4.50
CA PRO A 81 10.37 -17.51 3.77
C PRO A 81 10.97 -16.30 4.50
N ASP A 82 12.30 -16.16 4.41
CA ASP A 82 13.03 -14.96 4.86
C ASP A 82 12.60 -13.73 4.04
N CYS A 83 11.61 -13.01 4.54
CA CYS A 83 11.01 -11.87 3.87
C CYS A 83 11.85 -10.61 4.06
N ARG A 84 12.28 -9.99 2.95
CA ARG A 84 13.11 -8.78 2.95
C ARG A 84 12.32 -7.56 2.50
N ASN A 85 12.86 -6.36 2.73
CA ASN A 85 12.31 -5.08 2.25
C ASN A 85 10.85 -4.83 2.65
N GLY A 86 10.45 -5.28 3.84
CA GLY A 86 9.07 -5.12 4.31
C GLY A 86 8.06 -6.07 3.66
N GLY A 87 8.53 -7.16 3.03
CA GLY A 87 7.71 -8.29 2.60
C GLY A 87 7.07 -9.06 3.76
N TYR A 88 6.16 -9.97 3.44
CA TYR A 88 5.49 -10.86 4.39
C TYR A 88 5.19 -12.21 3.72
N ALA A 89 5.04 -13.27 4.52
CA ALA A 89 4.74 -14.60 4.02
C ALA A 89 3.36 -14.65 3.34
N ASN A 90 3.25 -15.40 2.23
CA ASN A 90 1.95 -15.61 1.60
C ASN A 90 1.10 -16.53 2.50
N PRO A 91 -0.04 -16.09 3.04
CA PRO A 91 -0.84 -16.91 3.94
C PRO A 91 -1.42 -18.17 3.27
N ASN A 92 -1.45 -18.25 1.94
CA ASN A 92 -1.90 -19.44 1.21
C ASN A 92 -0.76 -20.41 0.87
N ASN A 93 0.50 -20.02 1.11
CA ASN A 93 1.68 -20.82 0.84
C ASN A 93 2.84 -20.36 1.73
N CYS A 94 2.76 -20.80 2.99
CA CYS A 94 3.88 -20.89 3.91
C CYS A 94 4.74 -22.07 3.42
#